data_AF-A0AA43IQL0-F1
#
_entry.id   AF-A0AA43IQL0-F1
#
_cell.length_a   1.000
_cell.length_b   1.000
_cell.length_c   1.000
_cell.angle_alpha   90.00
_cell.angle_beta   90.00
_cell.angle_gamma   90.00
#
_symmetry.space_group_name_H-M   'P 1'
#
loop_
_entity.id
_entity.type
_entity.pdbx_description
1 polymer ?
#
loop_
_entity_poly.entity_id
_entity_poly.type
_entity_poly.pdbx_seq_one_letter_code
_entity_poly.pdbx_strand_id
1 'polypeptide(L)'
;ATFSSYDEVAHHSGLERADTLEALRKLDQQFGRIERARKYAPRPYEIVVLSDHGQTQGATFKQRNGYGLDDLVERSLTSGEVADFSGGDEQSSMVGHAFSEATGADDDKKAKKRPKNDVSDRNVVVMGSGNLGLIYLMEENRRLTLEEIEARHPRLIPALCEHPHVGWVLVRSSQHGPVALGGRGAHYLVHGRVEGEDPLAHFSPNAAQHLRRTDGFAHVADLMVGSFYDPELDEGCAFEELISFHGGMGGSQTRPFILFPADLPLPDEPLVGAAAVHALLRSWRQHLQTAA
;
A
#
# COMPACT_ATOMS: atom_id res chain seq x y z
N ALA A 1 4.56 -17.15 11.41
CA ALA A 1 5.51 -17.27 10.28
C ALA A 1 4.99 -16.39 9.16
N THR A 2 5.89 -15.70 8.47
CA THR A 2 5.56 -14.88 7.30
C THR A 2 6.13 -15.56 6.07
N PHE A 3 5.33 -15.67 5.01
CA PHE A 3 5.67 -16.40 3.79
C PHE A 3 5.52 -15.46 2.58
N SER A 4 6.62 -14.80 2.19
CA SER A 4 6.64 -13.76 1.13
C SER A 4 6.86 -14.29 -0.29
N SER A 5 7.15 -15.59 -0.46
CA SER A 5 7.66 -16.09 -1.74
C SER A 5 6.71 -15.93 -2.93
N TYR A 6 5.40 -15.97 -2.70
CA TYR A 6 4.44 -15.70 -3.79
C TYR A 6 4.52 -14.25 -4.23
N ASP A 7 4.54 -13.35 -3.25
CA ASP A 7 4.54 -11.91 -3.45
C ASP A 7 5.77 -11.47 -4.27
N GLU A 8 6.96 -11.87 -3.82
CA GLU A 8 8.23 -11.59 -4.48
C GLU A 8 8.25 -12.07 -5.94
N VAL A 9 7.80 -13.29 -6.21
CA VAL A 9 7.83 -13.86 -7.56
C VAL A 9 6.77 -13.22 -8.45
N ALA A 10 5.58 -12.96 -7.91
CA ALA A 10 4.46 -12.40 -8.65
C ALA A 10 4.75 -10.97 -9.13
N HIS A 11 5.47 -10.15 -8.34
CA HIS A 11 5.92 -8.81 -8.74
C HIS A 11 6.76 -8.80 -10.03
N HIS A 12 7.61 -9.81 -10.23
CA HIS A 12 8.54 -9.88 -11.36
C HIS A 12 8.01 -10.71 -12.53
N SER A 13 7.26 -11.76 -12.24
CA SER A 13 6.85 -12.76 -13.24
C SER A 13 5.41 -12.58 -13.70
N GLY A 14 4.54 -12.04 -12.85
CA GLY A 14 3.09 -12.02 -13.03
C GLY A 14 2.36 -13.07 -12.19
N LEU A 15 1.04 -12.89 -12.03
CA LEU A 15 0.23 -13.59 -11.03
C LEU A 15 0.10 -15.11 -11.25
N GLU A 16 0.10 -15.55 -12.51
CA GLU A 16 -0.23 -16.93 -12.90
C GLU A 16 0.90 -17.65 -13.67
N ARG A 17 2.14 -17.16 -13.56
CA ARG A 17 3.28 -17.85 -14.20
C ARG A 17 3.60 -19.16 -13.48
N ALA A 18 4.25 -20.06 -14.21
CA ALA A 18 4.66 -21.37 -13.68
C ALA A 18 5.47 -21.22 -12.38
N ASP A 19 6.41 -20.27 -12.34
CA ASP A 19 7.25 -20.00 -11.16
C ASP A 19 6.42 -19.46 -9.97
N THR A 20 5.47 -18.56 -10.25
CA THR A 20 4.54 -18.00 -9.26
C THR A 20 3.64 -19.08 -8.66
N LEU A 21 3.07 -19.96 -9.50
CA LEU A 21 2.26 -21.08 -9.04
C LEU A 21 3.09 -22.13 -8.29
N GLU A 22 4.36 -22.31 -8.67
CA GLU A 22 5.27 -23.19 -7.95
C GLU A 22 5.60 -22.65 -6.55
N ALA A 23 5.70 -21.32 -6.38
CA ALA A 23 5.81 -20.72 -5.05
C ALA A 23 4.59 -21.08 -4.18
N LEU A 24 3.36 -21.00 -4.72
CA LEU A 24 2.15 -21.43 -3.99
C LEU A 24 2.17 -22.91 -3.60
N ARG A 25 2.59 -23.80 -4.52
CA ARG A 25 2.70 -25.24 -4.20
C ARG A 25 3.69 -25.50 -3.06
N LYS A 26 4.80 -24.77 -3.02
CA LYS A 26 5.79 -24.88 -1.93
C LYS A 26 5.26 -24.33 -0.61
N LEU A 27 4.44 -23.29 -0.64
CA LEU A 27 3.76 -22.76 0.54
C LEU A 27 2.76 -23.75 1.12
N ASP A 28 1.93 -24.36 0.27
CA ASP A 28 1.01 -25.43 0.68
C ASP A 28 1.74 -26.60 1.37
N GLN A 29 2.89 -27.02 0.82
CA GLN A 29 3.74 -28.01 1.46
C GLN A 29 4.24 -27.57 2.85
N GLN A 30 4.51 -26.28 3.07
CA GLN A 30 4.89 -25.77 4.40
C GLN A 30 3.71 -25.80 5.37
N PHE A 31 2.50 -25.45 4.92
CA PHE A 31 1.29 -25.57 5.75
C PHE A 31 1.08 -27.01 6.21
N GLY A 32 1.17 -27.99 5.29
CA GLY A 32 1.08 -29.41 5.64
C GLY A 32 2.19 -29.89 6.58
N ARG A 33 3.39 -29.29 6.54
CA ARG A 33 4.46 -29.58 7.51
C ARG A 33 4.14 -29.07 8.90
N ILE A 34 3.64 -27.84 9.01
CA ILE A 34 3.26 -27.23 10.30
C ILE A 34 2.08 -28.00 10.92
N GLU A 35 1.06 -28.30 10.12
CA GLU A 35 -0.10 -29.08 10.55
C GLU A 35 0.32 -30.46 11.10
N ARG A 36 1.18 -31.20 10.40
CA ARG A 36 1.69 -32.49 10.90
C ARG A 36 2.56 -32.37 12.16
N ALA A 37 3.25 -31.25 12.34
CA ALA A 37 4.07 -30.99 13.52
C ALA A 37 3.23 -30.62 14.76
N ARG A 38 2.02 -30.08 14.56
CA ARG A 38 1.08 -29.65 15.63
C ARG A 38 0.87 -30.67 16.73
N LYS A 39 0.70 -31.95 16.38
CA LYS A 39 0.48 -33.02 17.37
C LYS A 39 1.64 -33.26 18.34
N TYR A 40 2.84 -32.76 18.05
CA TYR A 40 4.02 -32.90 18.91
C TYR A 40 4.28 -31.64 19.75
N ALA A 41 3.45 -30.61 19.63
CA ALA A 41 3.65 -29.36 20.33
C ALA A 41 3.28 -29.48 21.81
N PRO A 42 4.00 -28.77 22.71
CA PRO A 42 3.72 -28.81 24.15
C PRO A 42 2.41 -28.10 24.53
N ARG A 43 1.80 -27.36 23.59
CA ARG A 43 0.53 -26.66 23.77
C ARG A 43 -0.35 -26.87 22.54
N PRO A 44 -1.67 -27.04 22.71
CA PRO A 44 -2.59 -27.03 21.58
C PRO A 44 -2.59 -25.64 20.93
N TYR A 45 -2.54 -25.61 19.61
CA TYR A 45 -2.72 -24.39 18.83
C TYR A 45 -3.63 -24.67 17.65
N GLU A 46 -4.48 -23.70 17.31
CA GLU A 46 -5.14 -23.68 16.02
C GLU A 46 -4.27 -22.95 14.99
N ILE A 47 -4.40 -23.37 13.72
CA ILE A 47 -3.68 -22.76 12.60
C ILE A 47 -4.66 -21.87 11.85
N VAL A 48 -4.34 -20.58 11.78
CA VAL A 48 -5.03 -19.60 10.92
C VAL A 48 -4.03 -19.14 9.88
N VAL A 49 -4.44 -19.15 8.62
CA VAL A 49 -3.67 -18.61 7.50
C VAL A 49 -4.39 -17.36 7.01
N LEU A 50 -3.64 -16.27 6.83
CA LEU A 50 -4.18 -15.03 6.30
C LEU A 50 -3.30 -14.54 5.16
N SER A 51 -3.93 -13.92 4.18
CA SER A 51 -3.29 -13.03 3.22
C SER A 51 -3.59 -11.61 3.66
N ASP A 52 -2.56 -10.77 3.71
CA ASP A 52 -2.64 -9.35 3.98
C ASP A 52 -3.22 -8.58 2.80
N HIS A 53 -2.83 -8.97 1.58
CA HIS A 53 -3.38 -8.47 0.33
C HIS A 53 -3.34 -9.55 -0.78
N GLY A 54 -4.07 -9.30 -1.86
CA GLY A 54 -3.82 -9.97 -3.15
C GLY A 54 -2.76 -9.21 -3.96
N GLN A 55 -2.71 -9.44 -5.26
CA GLN A 55 -1.97 -8.58 -6.20
C GLN A 55 -2.80 -8.31 -7.45
N THR A 56 -2.57 -7.16 -8.08
CA THR A 56 -3.14 -6.76 -9.37
C THR A 56 -2.02 -6.63 -10.39
N GLN A 57 -2.30 -6.91 -11.67
CA GLN A 57 -1.29 -6.86 -12.73
C GLN A 57 -1.59 -5.71 -13.69
N GLY A 58 -0.55 -5.15 -14.31
CA GLY A 58 -0.71 -4.14 -15.36
C GLY A 58 0.60 -3.51 -15.78
N ALA A 59 0.61 -2.86 -16.93
CA ALA A 59 1.76 -2.06 -17.34
C ALA A 59 2.00 -0.92 -16.34
N THR A 60 3.26 -0.68 -15.99
CA THR A 60 3.65 0.35 -15.02
C THR A 60 3.39 1.75 -15.58
N PHE A 61 3.31 2.75 -14.70
CA PHE A 61 3.13 4.15 -15.07
C PHE A 61 4.22 4.59 -16.05
N LYS A 62 5.47 4.20 -15.79
CA LYS A 62 6.60 4.47 -16.68
C LYS A 62 6.50 3.75 -18.02
N GLN A 63 6.04 2.50 -18.06
CA GLN A 63 5.81 1.79 -19.31
C GLN A 63 4.69 2.41 -20.15
N ARG A 64 3.64 2.92 -19.50
CA ARG A 64 2.50 3.55 -20.18
C ARG A 64 2.83 4.95 -20.71
N ASN A 65 3.66 5.72 -19.99
CA ASN A 65 3.87 7.15 -20.28
C ASN A 65 5.27 7.50 -20.80
N GLY A 66 6.26 6.63 -20.61
CA GLY A 66 7.66 6.88 -20.91
C GLY A 66 8.42 7.70 -19.86
N TYR A 67 7.76 8.04 -18.74
CA TYR A 67 8.30 8.81 -17.61
C TYR A 67 7.61 8.38 -16.30
N GLY A 68 8.27 8.60 -15.16
CA GLY A 68 7.76 8.20 -13.84
C GLY A 68 6.81 9.20 -13.19
N LEU A 69 6.29 8.87 -11.99
CA LEU A 69 5.48 9.81 -11.21
C LEU A 69 6.33 11.00 -10.70
N ASP A 70 7.57 10.73 -10.33
CA ASP A 70 8.60 11.69 -9.98
C ASP A 70 8.82 12.73 -11.09
N ASP A 71 8.98 12.27 -12.35
CA ASP A 71 9.07 13.14 -13.53
C ASP A 71 7.83 14.03 -13.70
N LEU A 72 6.63 13.45 -13.52
CA LEU A 72 5.37 14.20 -13.62
C LEU A 72 5.31 15.30 -12.56
N VAL A 73 5.67 14.97 -11.32
CA VAL A 73 5.71 15.92 -10.21
C VAL A 73 6.73 17.01 -10.51
N GLU A 74 7.96 16.66 -10.88
CA GLU A 74 9.05 17.62 -11.13
C GLU A 74 8.67 18.66 -12.19
N ARG A 75 8.09 18.22 -13.31
CA ARG A 75 7.64 19.12 -14.39
C ARG A 75 6.50 20.05 -13.99
N SER A 76 5.76 19.67 -12.94
CA SER A 76 4.57 20.38 -12.47
C SER A 76 4.87 21.33 -11.30
N LEU A 77 6.03 21.19 -10.66
CA LEU A 77 6.49 22.12 -9.62
C LEU A 77 6.79 23.51 -10.21
N THR A 78 6.62 24.54 -9.38
CA THR A 78 7.09 25.91 -9.69
C THR A 78 8.60 26.03 -9.47
N SER A 79 9.08 25.35 -8.43
CA SER A 79 10.46 25.34 -7.97
C SER A 79 10.72 24.10 -7.13
N GLY A 80 11.96 23.64 -7.10
CA GLY A 80 12.36 22.44 -6.35
C GLY A 80 12.86 21.34 -7.27
N GLU A 81 13.68 20.44 -6.72
CA GLU A 81 14.12 19.22 -7.39
C GLU A 81 13.48 18.03 -6.67
N VAL A 82 13.08 17.02 -7.44
CA VAL A 82 12.46 15.81 -6.93
C VAL A 82 13.53 14.75 -6.68
N ALA A 83 13.46 14.12 -5.51
CA ALA A 83 14.12 12.84 -5.29
C ALA A 83 13.12 11.71 -5.47
N ASP A 84 13.41 10.83 -6.44
CA ASP A 84 12.71 9.55 -6.59
C ASP A 84 13.21 8.55 -5.54
N PHE A 85 12.26 7.83 -4.94
CA PHE A 85 12.51 6.73 -4.04
C PHE A 85 11.54 5.59 -4.35
N SER A 86 12.00 4.62 -5.13
CA SER A 86 11.23 3.41 -5.40
C SER A 86 11.14 2.55 -4.14
N GLY A 87 9.91 2.17 -3.76
CA GLY A 87 9.56 1.45 -2.53
C GLY A 87 10.04 0.00 -2.44
N GLY A 88 11.28 -0.29 -2.83
CA GLY A 88 11.92 -1.60 -2.65
C GLY A 88 12.23 -1.97 -1.20
N ASP A 89 11.75 -1.21 -0.21
CA ASP A 89 12.07 -1.39 1.20
C ASP A 89 11.23 -2.46 1.91
N GLU A 90 10.07 -2.87 1.38
CA GLU A 90 9.36 -4.05 1.90
C GLU A 90 10.18 -5.33 1.67
N GLN A 91 10.86 -5.44 0.52
CA GLN A 91 11.79 -6.53 0.21
C GLN A 91 13.09 -6.49 1.04
N SER A 92 13.67 -5.30 1.25
CA SER A 92 14.96 -5.16 1.94
C SER A 92 14.84 -5.35 3.46
N SER A 93 13.73 -4.89 4.05
CA SER A 93 13.48 -4.97 5.50
C SER A 93 13.19 -6.40 5.95
N MET A 94 12.39 -7.18 5.22
CA MET A 94 12.06 -8.56 5.59
C MET A 94 13.26 -9.52 5.50
N VAL A 95 14.08 -9.40 4.45
CA VAL A 95 15.32 -10.19 4.31
C VAL A 95 16.36 -9.73 5.35
N GLY A 96 16.48 -8.42 5.57
CA GLY A 96 17.39 -7.85 6.56
C GLY A 96 17.06 -8.25 8.00
N HIS A 97 15.78 -8.24 8.37
CA HIS A 97 15.33 -8.66 9.70
C HIS A 97 15.56 -10.15 9.94
N ALA A 98 15.21 -11.02 8.97
CA ALA A 98 15.46 -12.46 9.09
C ALA A 98 16.96 -12.81 9.18
N PHE A 99 17.82 -12.07 8.47
CA PHE A 99 19.27 -12.29 8.49
C PHE A 99 19.93 -11.75 9.77
N SER A 100 19.50 -10.59 10.26
CA SER A 100 20.02 -9.98 11.50
C SER A 100 19.63 -10.78 12.76
N GLU A 101 18.39 -11.29 12.81
CA GLU A 101 17.89 -12.11 13.91
C GLU A 101 18.61 -13.47 13.99
N ALA A 102 19.04 -14.01 12.84
CA ALA A 102 19.76 -15.28 12.74
C ALA A 102 21.27 -15.17 13.04
N THR A 103 21.88 -13.99 12.92
CA THR A 103 23.35 -13.83 12.95
C THR A 103 23.88 -13.03 14.13
N GLY A 104 23.03 -12.28 14.86
CA GLY A 104 23.41 -11.58 16.09
C GLY A 104 24.57 -10.59 15.94
N ALA A 105 24.76 -10.02 14.74
CA ALA A 105 25.88 -9.13 14.46
C ALA A 105 25.55 -7.69 14.89
N ASP A 106 26.18 -7.22 15.97
CA ASP A 106 26.29 -5.81 16.31
C ASP A 106 27.23 -5.11 15.30
N ASP A 107 26.69 -4.18 14.51
CA ASP A 107 27.44 -3.40 13.53
C ASP A 107 28.14 -2.20 14.20
N ASP A 108 29.35 -2.43 14.71
CA ASP A 108 30.23 -1.38 15.21
C ASP A 108 31.33 -1.04 14.18
N LYS A 109 31.35 0.23 13.76
CA LYS A 109 32.39 0.94 12.96
C LYS A 109 32.41 0.75 11.42
N LYS A 110 31.64 1.59 10.72
CA LYS A 110 31.98 2.13 9.40
C LYS A 110 31.82 3.65 9.37
N ALA A 111 32.72 4.34 8.66
CA ALA A 111 32.68 5.79 8.46
C ALA A 111 31.29 6.26 7.98
N LYS A 112 30.80 7.39 8.50
CA LYS A 112 29.50 8.00 8.21
C LYS A 112 29.35 8.33 6.72
N LYS A 113 29.02 7.34 5.89
CA LYS A 113 28.35 7.58 4.60
C LYS A 113 26.93 8.05 4.94
N ARG A 114 26.45 9.11 4.29
CA ARG A 114 25.04 9.52 4.43
C ARG A 114 24.17 8.30 4.12
N PRO A 115 23.19 7.97 4.98
CA PRO A 115 22.32 6.85 4.72
C PRO A 115 21.59 7.07 3.39
N LYS A 116 21.28 6.01 2.64
CA LYS A 116 20.58 6.10 1.36
C LYS A 116 19.21 6.81 1.46
N ASN A 117 18.67 6.91 2.67
CA ASN A 117 17.37 7.50 3.00
C ASN A 117 17.51 8.94 3.52
N ASP A 118 18.73 9.53 3.47
CA ASP A 118 18.97 10.93 3.82
C ASP A 118 18.56 11.84 2.65
N VAL A 119 17.33 12.32 2.71
CA VAL A 119 16.71 13.26 1.75
C VAL A 119 16.71 14.70 2.27
N SER A 120 17.53 15.02 3.27
CA SER A 120 17.48 16.32 3.97
C SER A 120 17.87 17.52 3.10
N ASP A 121 18.46 17.29 1.94
CA ASP A 121 18.86 18.29 0.95
C ASP A 121 17.89 18.39 -0.25
N ARG A 122 16.73 17.70 -0.17
CA ARG A 122 15.75 17.62 -1.24
C ARG A 122 14.51 18.44 -0.92
N ASN A 123 13.96 19.06 -1.96
CA ASN A 123 12.78 19.91 -1.84
C ASN A 123 11.48 19.09 -1.92
N VAL A 124 11.49 17.99 -2.67
CA VAL A 124 10.34 17.09 -2.82
C VAL A 124 10.82 15.64 -2.84
N VAL A 125 10.10 14.76 -2.16
CA VAL A 125 10.31 13.31 -2.18
C VAL A 125 9.08 12.64 -2.77
N VAL A 126 9.28 11.84 -3.81
CA VAL A 126 8.23 11.03 -4.43
C VAL A 126 8.54 9.57 -4.20
N MET A 127 7.59 8.84 -3.62
CA MET A 127 7.68 7.40 -3.38
C MET A 127 6.56 6.65 -4.09
N GLY A 128 6.90 5.57 -4.77
CA GLY A 128 5.94 4.59 -5.28
C GLY A 128 5.90 3.35 -4.38
N SER A 129 4.69 2.89 -4.06
CA SER A 129 4.41 1.60 -3.43
C SER A 129 3.26 0.96 -4.22
N GLY A 130 3.61 0.03 -5.12
CA GLY A 130 2.73 -0.46 -6.16
C GLY A 130 1.97 0.65 -6.87
N ASN A 131 0.64 0.67 -6.78
CA ASN A 131 -0.18 1.69 -7.43
C ASN A 131 -0.56 2.89 -6.55
N LEU A 132 0.17 3.09 -5.45
CA LEU A 132 0.05 4.23 -4.55
C LEU A 132 1.33 5.07 -4.57
N GLY A 133 1.18 6.34 -4.93
CA GLY A 133 2.22 7.36 -4.89
C GLY A 133 2.11 8.21 -3.64
N LEU A 134 3.24 8.54 -3.02
CA LEU A 134 3.35 9.42 -1.87
C LEU A 134 4.25 10.59 -2.24
N ILE A 135 3.74 11.82 -2.13
CA ILE A 135 4.48 13.03 -2.46
C ILE A 135 4.62 13.88 -1.19
N TYR A 136 5.86 14.05 -0.74
CA TYR A 136 6.22 14.90 0.38
C TYR A 136 6.87 16.18 -0.13
N LEU A 137 6.27 17.32 0.18
CA LEU A 137 6.79 18.65 -0.10
C LEU A 137 7.56 19.12 1.14
N MET A 138 8.89 19.08 1.06
CA MET A 138 9.80 19.25 2.20
C MET A 138 10.02 20.71 2.60
N GLU A 139 9.16 21.62 2.12
CA GLU A 139 9.24 23.06 2.35
C GLU A 139 8.91 23.43 3.81
N GLU A 140 8.14 22.60 4.51
CA GLU A 140 7.74 22.78 5.90
C GLU A 140 7.91 21.47 6.68
N ASN A 141 8.19 21.55 7.98
CA ASN A 141 8.23 20.38 8.87
C ASN A 141 6.82 19.87 9.27
N ARG A 142 5.80 20.23 8.48
CA ARG A 142 4.41 19.83 8.65
C ARG A 142 3.80 19.60 7.29
N ARG A 143 2.70 18.86 7.26
CA ARG A 143 1.91 18.68 6.06
C ARG A 143 1.35 20.03 5.57
N LEU A 144 1.49 20.30 4.28
CA LEU A 144 0.87 21.40 3.57
C LEU A 144 -0.60 21.10 3.29
N THR A 145 -1.41 22.15 3.28
CA THR A 145 -2.83 22.07 2.92
C THR A 145 -3.02 22.26 1.41
N LEU A 146 -4.17 21.80 0.89
CA LEU A 146 -4.58 22.02 -0.50
C LEU A 146 -4.34 23.47 -0.94
N GLU A 147 -4.83 24.42 -0.15
CA GLU A 147 -4.76 25.84 -0.49
C GLU A 147 -3.31 26.37 -0.51
N GLU A 148 -2.44 25.86 0.36
CA GLU A 148 -1.02 26.20 0.38
C GLU A 148 -0.28 25.61 -0.83
N ILE A 149 -0.59 24.36 -1.19
CA ILE A 149 0.00 23.67 -2.34
C ILE A 149 -0.41 24.37 -3.64
N GLU A 150 -1.68 24.76 -3.79
CA GLU A 150 -2.16 25.51 -4.96
C GLU A 150 -1.48 26.88 -5.09
N ALA A 151 -1.25 27.57 -3.97
CA ALA A 151 -0.57 28.87 -3.99
C ALA A 151 0.91 28.77 -4.39
N ARG A 152 1.61 27.71 -3.95
CA ARG A 152 3.06 27.52 -4.19
C ARG A 152 3.34 26.81 -5.52
N HIS A 153 2.52 25.84 -5.88
CA HIS A 153 2.66 24.97 -7.05
C HIS A 153 1.33 24.86 -7.82
N PRO A 154 0.84 25.96 -8.45
CA PRO A 154 -0.49 26.01 -9.07
C PRO A 154 -0.72 25.00 -10.19
N ARG A 155 0.34 24.37 -10.74
CA ARG A 155 0.22 23.34 -11.77
C ARG A 155 0.23 21.91 -11.22
N LEU A 156 0.67 21.68 -9.98
CA LEU A 156 0.91 20.33 -9.45
C LEU A 156 -0.38 19.51 -9.34
N ILE A 157 -1.36 20.01 -8.59
CA ILE A 157 -2.63 19.28 -8.37
C ILE A 157 -3.43 19.14 -9.67
N PRO A 158 -3.57 20.19 -10.52
CA PRO A 158 -4.21 20.03 -11.83
C PRO A 158 -3.53 18.99 -12.71
N ALA A 159 -2.20 19.02 -12.83
CA ALA A 159 -1.46 18.06 -13.65
C ALA A 159 -1.65 16.62 -13.18
N LEU A 160 -1.69 16.37 -11.86
CA LEU A 160 -1.98 15.05 -11.31
C LEU A 160 -3.43 14.63 -11.59
N CYS A 161 -4.41 15.50 -11.34
CA CYS A 161 -5.84 15.17 -11.49
C CYS A 161 -6.26 14.96 -12.95
N GLU A 162 -5.65 15.68 -13.89
CA GLU A 162 -5.95 15.58 -15.33
C GLU A 162 -5.21 14.42 -16.01
N HIS A 163 -4.21 13.83 -15.35
CA HIS A 163 -3.41 12.76 -15.95
C HIS A 163 -4.24 11.47 -16.10
N PRO A 164 -4.30 10.86 -17.31
CA PRO A 164 -5.20 9.72 -17.58
C PRO A 164 -4.90 8.47 -16.76
N HIS A 165 -3.67 8.32 -16.27
CA HIS A 165 -3.24 7.19 -15.45
C HIS A 165 -3.24 7.48 -13.93
N VAL A 166 -3.76 8.63 -13.51
CA VAL A 166 -4.03 8.96 -12.10
C VAL A 166 -5.54 8.88 -11.88
N GLY A 167 -5.96 8.07 -10.91
CA GLY A 167 -7.38 7.87 -10.60
C GLY A 167 -7.88 8.88 -9.58
N TRP A 168 -7.07 9.18 -8.58
CA TRP A 168 -7.42 10.11 -7.50
C TRP A 168 -6.18 10.70 -6.83
N VAL A 169 -6.35 11.89 -6.26
CA VAL A 169 -5.36 12.58 -5.42
C VAL A 169 -6.01 12.90 -4.07
N LEU A 170 -5.51 12.30 -2.99
CA LEU A 170 -5.90 12.64 -1.62
C LEU A 170 -5.04 13.82 -1.12
N VAL A 171 -5.71 14.88 -0.68
CA VAL A 171 -5.10 16.08 -0.11
C VAL A 171 -5.93 16.59 1.06
N ARG A 172 -5.29 17.24 2.03
CA ARG A 172 -5.97 17.86 3.17
C ARG A 172 -6.25 19.33 2.88
N SER A 173 -7.52 19.72 2.81
CA SER A 173 -7.95 21.12 2.81
C SER A 173 -8.05 21.66 4.24
N SER A 174 -7.63 22.90 4.43
CA SER A 174 -7.82 23.64 5.70
C SER A 174 -9.31 23.89 6.01
N GLN A 175 -10.15 23.98 4.97
CA GLN A 175 -11.58 24.29 5.10
C GLN A 175 -12.45 23.03 5.16
N HIS A 176 -12.05 21.97 4.44
CA HIS A 176 -12.90 20.80 4.23
C HIS A 176 -12.34 19.48 4.79
N GLY A 177 -11.13 19.50 5.36
CA GLY A 177 -10.45 18.28 5.79
C GLY A 177 -9.98 17.45 4.58
N PRO A 178 -9.92 16.10 4.67
CA PRO A 178 -9.50 15.27 3.56
C PRO A 178 -10.46 15.32 2.37
N VAL A 179 -9.90 15.52 1.18
CA VAL A 179 -10.60 15.52 -0.10
C VAL A 179 -9.86 14.60 -1.07
N ALA A 180 -10.60 13.71 -1.74
CA ALA A 180 -10.09 13.00 -2.90
C ALA A 180 -10.48 13.78 -4.16
N LEU A 181 -9.51 14.17 -4.97
CA LEU A 181 -9.69 14.93 -6.20
C LEU A 181 -9.48 14.03 -7.42
N GLY A 182 -10.25 14.25 -8.48
CA GLY A 182 -10.03 13.71 -9.81
C GLY A 182 -10.24 14.76 -10.89
N GLY A 183 -9.93 14.45 -12.14
CA GLY A 183 -9.94 15.44 -13.23
C GLY A 183 -11.30 16.07 -13.54
N ARG A 184 -12.42 15.50 -13.07
CA ARG A 184 -13.78 15.99 -13.30
C ARG A 184 -14.65 16.06 -12.04
N GLY A 185 -14.05 15.95 -10.86
CA GLY A 185 -14.81 16.00 -9.62
C GLY A 185 -13.99 15.77 -8.36
N ALA A 186 -14.68 15.82 -7.22
CA ALA A 186 -14.09 15.72 -5.90
C ALA A 186 -15.02 15.00 -4.93
N HIS A 187 -14.43 14.25 -4.00
CA HIS A 187 -15.12 13.59 -2.90
C HIS A 187 -14.59 14.16 -1.56
N TYR A 188 -15.45 14.92 -0.88
CA TYR A 188 -15.18 15.50 0.43
C TYR A 188 -15.40 14.45 1.53
N LEU A 189 -14.30 13.90 2.04
CA LEU A 189 -14.37 12.66 2.81
C LEU A 189 -14.97 12.85 4.20
N VAL A 190 -14.98 14.05 4.80
CA VAL A 190 -15.58 14.24 6.13
C VAL A 190 -17.08 13.98 6.13
N HIS A 191 -17.79 14.50 5.14
CA HIS A 191 -19.27 14.43 5.06
C HIS A 191 -19.77 13.48 3.95
N GLY A 192 -18.89 12.91 3.14
CA GLY A 192 -19.27 12.05 2.00
C GLY A 192 -19.96 12.81 0.87
N ARG A 193 -19.69 14.11 0.74
CA ARG A 193 -20.24 14.93 -0.36
C ARG A 193 -19.38 14.72 -1.60
N VAL A 194 -20.02 14.47 -2.74
CA VAL A 194 -19.38 14.41 -4.06
C VAL A 194 -19.79 15.62 -4.89
N GLU A 195 -18.83 16.21 -5.61
CA GLU A 195 -19.05 17.23 -6.63
C GLU A 195 -18.51 16.75 -7.97
N GLY A 196 -19.30 16.84 -9.03
CA GLY A 196 -18.92 16.29 -10.34
C GLY A 196 -18.90 14.76 -10.35
N GLU A 197 -17.90 14.17 -10.98
CA GLU A 197 -17.68 12.72 -11.00
C GLU A 197 -16.93 12.28 -9.72
N ASP A 198 -17.40 11.21 -9.05
CA ASP A 198 -16.71 10.68 -7.88
C ASP A 198 -15.40 9.99 -8.30
N PRO A 199 -14.21 10.51 -7.92
CA PRO A 199 -12.94 9.88 -8.26
C PRO A 199 -12.76 8.48 -7.65
N LEU A 200 -13.61 8.11 -6.67
CA LEU A 200 -13.56 6.82 -5.99
C LEU A 200 -14.58 5.79 -6.54
N ALA A 201 -15.37 6.15 -7.55
CA ALA A 201 -16.50 5.32 -8.03
C ALA A 201 -16.12 3.91 -8.49
N HIS A 202 -14.92 3.74 -9.05
CA HIS A 202 -14.42 2.45 -9.55
C HIS A 202 -13.78 1.57 -8.45
N PHE A 203 -13.67 2.07 -7.23
CA PHE A 203 -13.02 1.38 -6.12
C PHE A 203 -14.07 0.80 -5.15
N SER A 204 -13.58 0.09 -4.12
CA SER A 204 -14.43 -0.45 -3.06
C SER A 204 -15.32 0.66 -2.45
N PRO A 205 -16.57 0.36 -2.05
CA PRO A 205 -17.39 1.28 -1.26
C PRO A 205 -16.71 1.78 0.03
N ASN A 206 -15.72 1.05 0.54
CA ASN A 206 -14.93 1.43 1.71
C ASN A 206 -13.74 2.35 1.40
N ALA A 207 -13.49 2.70 0.13
CA ALA A 207 -12.34 3.51 -0.29
C ALA A 207 -12.27 4.85 0.47
N ALA A 208 -13.40 5.58 0.53
CA ALA A 208 -13.49 6.84 1.27
C ALA A 208 -13.16 6.68 2.76
N GLN A 209 -13.58 5.57 3.39
CA GLN A 209 -13.24 5.25 4.78
C GLN A 209 -11.74 5.01 4.96
N HIS A 210 -11.12 4.25 4.05
CA HIS A 210 -9.69 3.99 4.08
C HIS A 210 -8.86 5.26 3.89
N LEU A 211 -9.20 6.11 2.90
CA LEU A 211 -8.51 7.38 2.68
C LEU A 211 -8.67 8.35 3.86
N ARG A 212 -9.87 8.45 4.45
CA ARG A 212 -10.11 9.27 5.66
C ARG A 212 -9.27 8.80 6.84
N ARG A 213 -9.13 7.48 7.02
CA ARG A 213 -8.27 6.91 8.07
C ARG A 213 -6.80 7.24 7.81
N THR A 214 -6.33 7.05 6.58
CA THR A 214 -4.93 7.31 6.19
C THR A 214 -4.57 8.78 6.34
N ASP A 215 -5.46 9.69 5.96
CA ASP A 215 -5.31 11.13 6.22
C ASP A 215 -5.00 11.41 7.70
N GLY A 216 -5.62 10.68 8.63
CA GLY A 216 -5.43 10.83 10.06
C GLY A 216 -4.05 10.43 10.61
N PHE A 217 -3.16 9.86 9.80
CA PHE A 217 -1.83 9.46 10.25
C PHE A 217 -0.85 10.64 10.34
N ALA A 218 0.03 10.60 11.35
CA ALA A 218 0.97 11.68 11.63
C ALA A 218 2.00 11.92 10.52
N HIS A 219 2.34 10.86 9.75
CA HIS A 219 3.36 10.89 8.70
C HIS A 219 2.77 10.67 7.31
N VAL A 220 1.47 10.94 7.13
CA VAL A 220 0.86 10.89 5.80
C VAL A 220 1.50 11.95 4.89
N ALA A 221 1.70 11.61 3.61
CA ALA A 221 2.24 12.51 2.59
C ALA A 221 1.33 13.72 2.36
N ASP A 222 1.89 14.81 1.83
CA ASP A 222 1.12 16.00 1.44
C ASP A 222 0.04 15.63 0.43
N LEU A 223 0.45 14.90 -0.60
CA LEU A 223 -0.44 14.29 -1.58
C LEU A 223 -0.23 12.77 -1.58
N MET A 224 -1.33 12.03 -1.50
CA MET A 224 -1.33 10.62 -1.87
C MET A 224 -2.04 10.45 -3.20
N VAL A 225 -1.42 9.73 -4.12
CA VAL A 225 -1.89 9.59 -5.50
C VAL A 225 -2.17 8.12 -5.76
N GLY A 226 -3.40 7.77 -6.12
CA GLY A 226 -3.70 6.43 -6.63
C GLY A 226 -3.72 6.45 -8.14
N SER A 227 -3.17 5.41 -8.78
CA SER A 227 -3.41 5.24 -10.21
C SER A 227 -4.88 4.93 -10.50
N PHE A 228 -5.26 5.06 -11.76
CA PHE A 228 -6.56 4.63 -12.24
C PHE A 228 -6.77 3.13 -12.00
N TYR A 229 -8.04 2.71 -12.03
CA TYR A 229 -8.40 1.30 -12.11
C TYR A 229 -9.50 1.12 -13.15
N ASP A 230 -9.25 0.22 -14.10
CA ASP A 230 -10.21 -0.21 -15.11
C ASP A 230 -10.87 -1.52 -14.66
N PRO A 231 -12.16 -1.50 -14.28
CA PRO A 231 -12.86 -2.70 -13.80
C PRO A 231 -13.22 -3.69 -14.92
N GLU A 232 -13.21 -3.29 -16.20
CA GLU A 232 -13.48 -4.20 -17.32
C GLU A 232 -12.24 -5.02 -17.66
N LEU A 233 -11.07 -4.38 -17.66
CA LEU A 233 -9.79 -5.03 -17.91
C LEU A 233 -9.16 -5.63 -16.64
N ASP A 234 -9.66 -5.26 -15.46
CA ASP A 234 -9.08 -5.58 -14.16
C ASP A 234 -7.61 -5.11 -14.04
N GLU A 235 -7.32 -3.93 -14.58
CA GLU A 235 -5.96 -3.38 -14.67
C GLU A 235 -5.85 -2.00 -14.00
N GLY A 236 -4.65 -1.71 -13.52
CA GLY A 236 -4.20 -0.36 -13.19
C GLY A 236 -2.76 -0.17 -13.65
N CYS A 237 -2.04 0.75 -13.02
CA CYS A 237 -0.60 0.85 -13.18
C CYS A 237 0.13 1.07 -11.86
N ALA A 238 1.21 0.34 -11.66
CA ALA A 238 2.16 0.60 -10.59
C ALA A 238 2.97 1.88 -10.89
N PHE A 239 3.24 2.69 -9.87
CA PHE A 239 4.22 3.77 -9.94
C PHE A 239 5.66 3.26 -9.82
N GLU A 240 5.85 2.05 -9.29
CA GLU A 240 7.13 1.33 -9.32
C GLU A 240 7.27 0.43 -10.57
N GLU A 241 8.50 -0.02 -10.86
CA GLU A 241 8.80 -0.85 -12.02
C GLU A 241 8.54 -2.36 -11.78
N LEU A 242 7.41 -2.69 -11.15
CA LEU A 242 6.93 -4.06 -10.92
C LEU A 242 5.64 -4.30 -11.71
N ILE A 243 5.56 -5.43 -12.43
CA ILE A 243 4.45 -5.71 -13.37
C ILE A 243 3.19 -6.26 -12.68
N SER A 244 3.35 -6.78 -11.47
CA SER A 244 2.27 -6.98 -10.51
C SER A 244 2.51 -6.08 -9.31
N PHE A 245 1.45 -5.61 -8.68
CA PHE A 245 1.52 -4.61 -7.63
C PHE A 245 0.40 -4.78 -6.60
N HIS A 246 0.62 -4.19 -5.44
CA HIS A 246 -0.36 -4.02 -4.36
C HIS A 246 -0.09 -2.67 -3.65
N GLY A 247 -0.67 -2.45 -2.48
CA GLY A 247 -0.40 -1.25 -1.66
C GLY A 247 -1.34 -0.06 -1.90
N GLY A 248 -2.06 -0.04 -3.02
CA GLY A 248 -3.10 0.96 -3.30
C GLY A 248 -4.51 0.39 -3.25
N MET A 249 -5.33 0.77 -4.23
CA MET A 249 -6.72 0.33 -4.35
C MET A 249 -7.01 -0.14 -5.77
N GLY A 250 -8.05 -0.96 -5.92
CA GLY A 250 -8.53 -1.46 -7.22
C GLY A 250 -7.99 -2.85 -7.53
N GLY A 251 -8.83 -3.68 -8.17
CA GLY A 251 -8.47 -5.02 -8.61
C GLY A 251 -8.30 -6.07 -7.49
N SER A 252 -7.77 -7.22 -7.88
CA SER A 252 -7.54 -8.38 -7.02
C SER A 252 -6.64 -8.14 -5.81
N GLN A 253 -5.82 -7.08 -5.77
CA GLN A 253 -5.06 -6.72 -4.57
C GLN A 253 -5.96 -6.49 -3.34
N THR A 254 -7.22 -6.10 -3.57
CA THR A 254 -8.21 -5.81 -2.54
C THR A 254 -8.98 -7.05 -2.06
N ARG A 255 -8.58 -8.26 -2.48
CA ARG A 255 -9.27 -9.53 -2.17
C ARG A 255 -8.42 -10.46 -1.30
N PRO A 256 -8.02 -10.05 -0.07
CA PRO A 256 -7.34 -10.94 0.87
C PRO A 256 -8.29 -12.03 1.37
N PHE A 257 -7.73 -13.05 2.03
CA PHE A 257 -8.51 -14.12 2.65
C PHE A 257 -8.00 -14.48 4.05
N ILE A 258 -8.89 -15.11 4.83
CA ILE A 258 -8.56 -15.77 6.10
C ILE A 258 -9.07 -17.21 5.99
N LEU A 259 -8.17 -18.17 6.14
CA LEU A 259 -8.47 -19.60 6.28
C LEU A 259 -8.30 -19.97 7.75
N PHE A 260 -9.35 -20.51 8.36
CA PHE A 260 -9.41 -20.76 9.79
C PHE A 260 -10.29 -21.99 10.10
N PRO A 261 -10.16 -22.61 11.30
CA PRO A 261 -11.02 -23.72 11.72
C PRO A 261 -12.51 -23.33 11.76
N ALA A 262 -13.36 -24.21 11.23
CA ALA A 262 -14.78 -23.92 11.03
C ALA A 262 -15.60 -23.76 12.33
N ASP A 263 -15.05 -24.18 13.47
CA ASP A 263 -15.64 -24.06 14.80
C ASP A 263 -15.36 -22.70 15.47
N LEU A 264 -14.46 -21.88 14.92
CA LEU A 264 -14.22 -20.54 15.43
C LEU A 264 -15.32 -19.56 14.99
N PRO A 265 -15.87 -18.76 15.92
CA PRO A 265 -17.02 -17.89 15.64
C PRO A 265 -16.63 -16.71 14.76
N LEU A 266 -17.45 -16.41 13.75
CA LEU A 266 -17.33 -15.19 12.96
C LEU A 266 -18.23 -14.07 13.50
N PRO A 267 -17.86 -12.79 13.30
CA PRO A 267 -18.76 -11.67 13.54
C PRO A 267 -19.86 -11.61 12.48
N ASP A 268 -21.01 -11.04 12.85
CA ASP A 268 -22.13 -10.81 11.91
C ASP A 268 -21.82 -9.67 10.92
N GLU A 269 -20.97 -8.72 11.32
CA GLU A 269 -20.57 -7.59 10.50
C GLU A 269 -19.35 -7.91 9.62
N PRO A 270 -19.26 -7.34 8.40
CA PRO A 270 -18.09 -7.50 7.54
C PRO A 270 -16.80 -6.99 8.20
N LEU A 271 -15.71 -7.73 8.02
CA LEU A 271 -14.38 -7.31 8.46
C LEU A 271 -13.84 -6.23 7.51
N VAL A 272 -13.72 -5.00 8.00
CA VAL A 272 -13.15 -3.88 7.24
C VAL A 272 -11.81 -3.45 7.83
N GLY A 273 -10.73 -3.75 7.11
CA GLY A 273 -9.36 -3.35 7.44
C GLY A 273 -8.69 -4.16 8.55
N ALA A 274 -7.37 -4.01 8.65
CA ALA A 274 -6.51 -4.80 9.53
C ALA A 274 -6.87 -4.70 11.03
N ALA A 275 -7.44 -3.58 11.49
CA ALA A 275 -7.85 -3.44 12.89
C ALA A 275 -9.01 -4.38 13.26
N ALA A 276 -9.98 -4.57 12.36
CA ALA A 276 -11.08 -5.51 12.56
C ALA A 276 -10.57 -6.96 12.54
N VAL A 277 -9.65 -7.28 11.63
CA VAL A 277 -8.97 -8.59 11.59
C VAL A 277 -8.20 -8.85 12.89
N HIS A 278 -7.45 -7.88 13.41
CA HIS A 278 -6.76 -8.01 14.69
C HIS A 278 -7.75 -8.28 15.84
N ALA A 279 -8.89 -7.57 15.89
CA ALA A 279 -9.91 -7.79 16.90
C ALA A 279 -10.50 -9.21 16.83
N LEU A 280 -10.72 -9.73 15.62
CA LEU A 280 -11.16 -11.11 15.39
C LEU A 280 -10.13 -12.14 15.89
N LEU A 281 -8.86 -11.99 15.50
CA LEU A 281 -7.80 -12.90 15.96
C LEU A 281 -7.65 -12.89 17.49
N ARG A 282 -7.84 -11.71 18.11
CA ARG A 282 -7.86 -11.56 19.58
C ARG A 282 -9.06 -12.25 20.22
N SER A 283 -10.25 -12.20 19.61
CA SER A 283 -11.45 -12.84 20.14
C SER A 283 -11.35 -14.37 20.08
N TRP A 284 -10.85 -14.92 18.97
CA TRP A 284 -10.57 -16.36 18.84
C TRP A 284 -9.56 -16.85 19.86
N ARG A 285 -8.47 -16.10 20.07
CA ARG A 285 -7.49 -16.44 21.11
C ARG A 285 -8.12 -16.50 22.49
N GLN A 286 -8.99 -15.54 22.83
CA GLN A 286 -9.69 -15.52 24.11
C GLN A 286 -10.66 -16.68 24.24
N HIS A 287 -11.44 -16.97 23.19
CA HIS A 287 -12.36 -18.10 23.15
C HIS A 287 -11.66 -19.44 23.43
N LEU A 288 -10.54 -19.70 22.74
CA LEU A 288 -9.73 -20.91 22.93
C LEU A 288 -9.10 -21.00 24.33
N GLN A 289 -8.74 -19.86 24.94
CA GLN A 289 -8.20 -19.82 26.30
C GLN A 289 -9.25 -20.09 27.37
N THR A 290 -10.52 -19.75 27.12
CA THR A 290 -11.63 -20.04 28.04
C THR A 290 -12.19 -21.44 27.91
N ALA A 291 -11.98 -22.09 26.75
CA ALA A 291 -12.46 -23.44 26.46
C ALA A 291 -11.50 -24.55 26.93
N ALA A 292 -10.25 -24.20 27.28
CA ALA A 292 -9.20 -25.10 27.76
C ALA A 292 -9.09 -25.10 29.30
#